data_AF-A0A922LPA2-F1
#
_entry.id   AF-A0A922LPA2-F1
#
_cell.length_a   1.000
_cell.length_b   1.000
_cell.length_c   1.000
_cell.angle_alpha   90.00
_cell.angle_beta   90.00
_cell.angle_gamma   90.00
#
_symmetry.space_group_name_H-M   'P 1'
#
loop_
_entity.id
_entity.type
_entity.pdbx_description
1 polymer ?
#
loop_
_entity_poly.entity_id
_entity_poly.type
_entity_poly.pdbx_seq_one_letter_code
_entity_poly.pdbx_strand_id
1 'polypeptide(L)'
;MQAVTERYGNDCLVQFEDFGNHNAFRLLERYQDSYCTFNDDIQGTAAVAVAGLLAAGRITKRKLTDNIYLFVGAGEAATGIAQLLATSLQLNGLDEKEALSKMYMFDKDGLLTHSRQEGSLTDHNKVFARDDTENICKLEDAVKLLKPTVIIGMLFLLIYCL
;
A
#
# COMPACT_ATOMS: atom_id res chain seq x y z
N MET A 1 -1.80 21.49 14.33
CA MET A 1 -0.40 21.84 13.96
C MET A 1 0.05 23.11 14.68
N GLN A 2 -0.35 24.32 14.25
CA GLN A 2 0.12 25.60 14.83
C GLN A 2 0.13 25.67 16.36
N ALA A 3 -1.01 25.47 17.03
CA ALA A 3 -1.08 25.57 18.50
C ALA A 3 -0.17 24.57 19.23
N VAL A 4 0.05 23.38 18.65
CA VAL A 4 0.93 22.35 19.23
C VAL A 4 2.39 22.79 19.11
N THR A 5 2.81 23.25 17.92
CA THR A 5 4.20 23.69 17.70
C THR A 5 4.54 25.00 18.38
N GLU A 6 3.59 25.93 18.50
CA GLU A 6 3.76 27.17 19.28
C GLU A 6 4.02 26.88 20.76
N ARG A 7 3.39 25.83 21.31
CA ARG A 7 3.53 25.49 22.73
C ARG A 7 4.70 24.55 23.03
N TYR A 8 4.95 23.58 22.16
CA TYR A 8 5.89 22.48 22.41
C TYR A 8 7.12 22.46 21.48
N GLY A 9 7.22 23.42 20.56
CA GLY A 9 8.32 23.54 19.60
C GLY A 9 8.00 22.92 18.23
N ASN A 10 8.71 23.38 17.20
CA ASN A 10 8.51 22.92 15.82
C ASN A 10 8.89 21.43 15.63
N ASP A 11 9.78 20.91 16.47
CA ASP A 11 10.23 19.51 16.45
C ASP A 11 9.31 18.57 17.25
N CYS A 12 8.17 19.07 17.76
CA CYS A 12 7.19 18.23 18.42
C CYS A 12 6.63 17.20 17.43
N LEU A 13 6.86 15.91 17.71
CA LEU A 13 6.35 14.81 16.88
C LEU A 13 4.82 14.72 16.98
N VAL A 14 4.17 14.75 15.82
CA VAL A 14 2.72 14.55 15.69
C VAL A 14 2.46 13.30 14.86
N GLN A 15 1.93 12.25 15.48
CA GLN A 15 1.46 11.05 14.79
C GLN A 15 -0.02 11.22 14.42
N PHE A 16 -0.35 11.09 13.14
CA PHE A 16 -1.73 10.94 12.69
C PHE A 16 -2.15 9.47 12.77
N GLU A 17 -3.35 9.24 13.31
CA GLU A 17 -3.91 7.92 13.57
C GLU A 17 -5.41 7.93 13.24
N ASP A 18 -5.94 6.83 12.68
CA ASP A 18 -7.36 6.55 12.52
C ASP A 18 -8.16 7.65 11.78
N PHE A 19 -7.51 8.34 10.85
CA PHE A 19 -8.20 9.24 9.92
C PHE A 19 -8.80 8.43 8.77
N GLY A 20 -10.05 8.70 8.38
CA GLY A 20 -10.57 8.06 7.17
C GLY A 20 -9.75 8.40 5.93
N ASN A 21 -9.47 7.40 5.09
CA ASN A 21 -8.70 7.41 3.84
C ASN A 21 -8.41 8.75 3.17
N HIS A 22 -9.45 9.45 2.72
CA HIS A 22 -9.30 10.72 2.05
C HIS A 22 -8.56 11.77 2.92
N ASN A 23 -8.87 11.81 4.21
CA ASN A 23 -8.24 12.73 5.14
C ASN A 23 -6.83 12.29 5.52
N ALA A 24 -6.58 10.99 5.72
CA ALA A 24 -5.26 10.50 6.09
C ALA A 24 -4.18 10.91 5.07
N PHE A 25 -4.40 10.62 3.78
CA PHE A 25 -3.48 11.02 2.72
C PHE A 25 -3.37 12.54 2.59
N ARG A 26 -4.50 13.25 2.55
CA ARG A 26 -4.51 14.72 2.40
C ARG A 26 -3.79 15.44 3.54
N LEU A 27 -3.92 14.95 4.78
CA LEU A 27 -3.27 15.54 5.94
C LEU A 27 -1.77 15.21 5.94
N LEU A 28 -1.39 13.97 5.62
CA LEU A 28 0.01 13.58 5.50
C LEU A 28 0.72 14.42 4.43
N GLU A 29 0.17 14.48 3.21
CA GLU A 29 0.72 15.26 2.10
C GLU A 29 0.88 16.74 2.46
N ARG A 30 -0.12 17.31 3.15
CA ARG A 30 -0.11 18.72 3.52
C ARG A 30 0.95 19.07 4.57
N TYR A 31 1.27 18.16 5.48
CA TYR A 31 2.03 18.52 6.69
C TYR A 31 3.39 17.85 6.83
N GLN A 32 3.66 16.74 6.14
CA GLN A 32 4.90 15.97 6.29
C GLN A 32 6.18 16.77 6.01
N ASP A 33 6.14 17.74 5.09
CA ASP A 33 7.30 18.57 4.74
C ASP A 33 7.41 19.86 5.58
N SER A 34 6.40 20.16 6.40
CA SER A 34 6.31 21.41 7.18
C SER A 34 6.34 21.21 8.69
N TYR A 35 6.11 19.98 9.17
CA TYR A 35 6.05 19.63 10.58
C TYR A 35 6.71 18.26 10.79
N CYS A 36 7.23 18.01 12.01
CA CYS A 36 7.67 16.67 12.39
C CYS A 36 6.45 15.76 12.56
N THR A 37 5.97 15.15 11.48
CA THR A 37 4.74 14.36 11.48
C THR A 37 4.82 13.18 10.53
N PHE A 38 4.04 12.15 10.83
CA PHE A 38 3.85 10.96 10.00
C PHE A 38 2.45 10.39 10.29
N ASN A 39 2.00 9.45 9.46
CA ASN A 39 0.76 8.73 9.68
C ASN A 39 1.07 7.23 9.91
N ASP A 40 0.61 6.67 11.03
CA ASP A 40 0.95 5.28 11.41
C ASP A 40 0.24 4.24 10.54
N ASP A 41 -1.03 4.48 10.20
CA ASP A 41 -1.83 3.63 9.32
C ASP A 41 -1.22 3.47 7.91
N ILE A 42 -0.57 4.52 7.41
CA ILE A 42 0.11 4.52 6.11
C ILE A 42 1.57 4.06 6.27
N GLN A 43 2.38 4.77 7.04
CA GLN A 43 3.84 4.63 7.06
C GLN A 43 4.32 3.61 8.10
N GLY A 44 3.69 3.56 9.27
CA GLY A 44 3.99 2.57 10.31
C GLY A 44 3.64 1.15 9.85
N THR A 45 2.42 0.98 9.34
CA THR A 45 1.96 -0.29 8.76
C THR A 45 2.82 -0.72 7.56
N ALA A 46 3.24 0.21 6.71
CA ALA A 46 4.18 -0.07 5.64
C ALA A 46 5.50 -0.65 6.16
N ALA A 47 6.10 0.01 7.16
CA ALA A 47 7.39 -0.40 7.72
C ALA A 47 7.35 -1.82 8.28
N VAL A 48 6.34 -2.15 9.10
CA VAL A 48 6.24 -3.48 9.71
C VAL A 48 5.95 -4.57 8.67
N ALA A 49 5.13 -4.28 7.65
CA ALA A 49 4.85 -5.24 6.59
C ALA A 49 6.10 -5.57 5.77
N VAL A 50 6.84 -4.54 5.31
CA VAL A 50 8.09 -4.74 4.55
C VAL A 50 9.16 -5.43 5.40
N ALA A 51 9.27 -5.10 6.69
CA ALA A 51 10.15 -5.83 7.61
C ALA A 51 9.78 -7.33 7.71
N GLY A 52 8.49 -7.64 7.77
CA GLY A 52 7.98 -9.01 7.73
C GLY A 52 8.34 -9.75 6.44
N LEU A 53 8.23 -9.10 5.28
CA LEU A 53 8.62 -9.67 3.98
C LEU A 53 10.12 -9.95 3.90
N LEU A 54 10.96 -9.04 4.39
CA LEU A 54 12.41 -9.22 4.49
C LEU A 54 12.75 -10.42 5.40
N ALA A 55 12.08 -10.54 6.55
CA ALA A 55 12.26 -11.66 7.45
C ALA A 55 11.82 -12.99 6.81
N ALA A 56 10.66 -13.01 6.14
CA ALA A 56 10.17 -14.19 5.43
C ALA A 56 11.12 -14.64 4.32
N GLY A 57 11.72 -13.71 3.58
CA GLY A 57 12.74 -14.00 2.55
C GLY A 57 13.92 -14.81 3.08
N ARG A 58 14.32 -14.61 4.34
CA ARG A 58 15.42 -15.38 4.97
C ARG A 58 15.07 -16.86 5.18
N ILE A 59 13.78 -17.17 5.33
CA ILE A 59 13.25 -18.53 5.51
C ILE A 59 12.99 -19.16 4.13
N THR A 60 12.26 -18.46 3.27
CA THR A 60 11.87 -18.96 1.93
C THR A 60 13.02 -18.98 0.93
N LYS A 61 14.15 -18.30 1.25
CA LYS A 61 15.31 -18.10 0.38
C LYS A 61 14.99 -17.35 -0.92
N ARG A 62 13.91 -16.56 -0.93
CA ARG A 62 13.51 -15.68 -2.04
C ARG A 62 13.93 -14.25 -1.75
N LYS A 63 14.44 -13.55 -2.76
CA LYS A 63 14.63 -12.09 -2.69
C LYS A 63 13.28 -11.39 -2.85
N LEU A 64 13.18 -10.14 -2.39
CA LEU A 64 11.97 -9.34 -2.62
C LEU A 64 11.66 -9.22 -4.12
N THR A 65 12.68 -9.09 -4.96
CA THR A 65 12.59 -8.95 -6.42
C THR A 65 12.02 -10.20 -7.13
N ASP A 66 12.04 -11.36 -6.47
CA ASP A 66 11.59 -12.63 -7.04
C ASP A 66 10.09 -12.85 -6.86
N ASN A 67 9.43 -12.00 -6.08
CA ASN A 67 8.03 -12.19 -5.69
C ASN A 67 7.04 -11.44 -6.60
N ILE A 68 5.83 -12.00 -6.69
CA ILE A 68 4.64 -11.32 -7.19
C ILE A 68 3.73 -11.06 -6.00
N TYR A 69 3.36 -9.79 -5.80
CA TYR A 69 2.62 -9.33 -4.63
C TYR A 69 1.17 -9.03 -5.02
N LEU A 70 0.24 -9.69 -4.33
CA LEU A 70 -1.19 -9.39 -4.42
C LEU A 70 -1.67 -8.77 -3.12
N PHE A 71 -2.07 -7.51 -3.18
CA PHE A 71 -2.72 -6.79 -2.10
C PHE A 71 -4.23 -7.01 -2.19
N VAL A 72 -4.83 -7.43 -1.09
CA VAL A 72 -6.28 -7.55 -0.96
C VAL A 72 -6.75 -6.40 -0.08
N GLY A 73 -7.34 -5.39 -0.71
CA GLY A 73 -7.53 -4.05 -0.19
C GLY A 73 -6.68 -3.03 -0.97
N ALA A 74 -7.21 -1.82 -1.14
CA ALA A 74 -6.54 -0.69 -1.78
C ALA A 74 -6.74 0.61 -0.98
N GLY A 75 -6.75 0.51 0.36
CA GLY A 75 -6.83 1.63 1.30
C GLY A 75 -5.45 2.12 1.76
N GLU A 76 -5.42 2.94 2.81
CA GLU A 76 -4.20 3.58 3.36
C GLU A 76 -3.05 2.59 3.57
N ALA A 77 -3.30 1.53 4.35
CA ALA A 77 -2.30 0.52 4.65
C ALA A 77 -1.78 -0.16 3.38
N ALA A 78 -2.67 -0.61 2.49
CA ALA A 78 -2.28 -1.30 1.27
C ALA A 78 -1.38 -0.42 0.37
N THR A 79 -1.80 0.83 0.17
CA THR A 79 -1.07 1.81 -0.64
C THR A 79 0.27 2.18 0.00
N GLY A 80 0.31 2.42 1.32
CA GLY A 80 1.54 2.71 2.04
C GLY A 80 2.55 1.56 1.96
N ILE A 81 2.10 0.33 2.20
CA ILE A 81 2.95 -0.87 2.06
C ILE A 81 3.46 -0.99 0.62
N ALA A 82 2.61 -0.81 -0.39
CA ALA A 82 3.00 -0.93 -1.78
C ALA A 82 4.02 0.14 -2.19
N GLN A 83 3.86 1.38 -1.74
CA GLN A 83 4.83 2.46 -1.98
C GLN A 83 6.19 2.13 -1.36
N LEU A 84 6.22 1.76 -0.07
CA LEU A 84 7.48 1.41 0.60
C LEU A 84 8.12 0.16 -0.02
N LEU A 85 7.32 -0.83 -0.41
CA LEU A 85 7.79 -2.02 -1.09
C LEU A 85 8.38 -1.66 -2.46
N ALA A 86 7.76 -0.76 -3.23
CA ALA A 86 8.30 -0.26 -4.49
C ALA A 86 9.69 0.36 -4.29
N THR A 87 9.83 1.22 -3.28
CA THR A 87 11.14 1.80 -2.91
C THR A 87 12.14 0.71 -2.52
N SER A 88 11.73 -0.28 -1.73
CA SER A 88 12.59 -1.40 -1.34
C SER A 88 13.05 -2.23 -2.54
N LEU A 89 12.15 -2.51 -3.49
CA LEU A 89 12.46 -3.20 -4.74
C LEU A 89 13.48 -2.42 -5.59
N GLN A 90 13.32 -1.09 -5.68
CA GLN A 90 14.26 -0.22 -6.38
C GLN A 90 15.65 -0.20 -5.72
N LEU A 91 15.69 -0.11 -4.39
CA LEU A 91 16.94 -0.22 -3.61
C LEU A 91 17.62 -1.59 -3.80
N ASN A 92 16.89 -2.62 -4.26
CA ASN A 92 17.40 -3.94 -4.60
C ASN A 92 17.67 -4.13 -6.10
N GLY A 93 17.68 -3.05 -6.88
CA GLY A 93 18.21 -3.03 -8.26
C GLY A 93 17.18 -3.12 -9.38
N LEU A 94 15.88 -3.06 -9.07
CA LEU A 94 14.83 -2.91 -10.09
C LEU A 94 14.66 -1.43 -10.45
N ASP A 95 14.23 -1.13 -11.67
CA ASP A 95 13.72 0.21 -11.97
C ASP A 95 12.29 0.40 -11.41
N GLU A 96 11.78 1.63 -11.41
CA GLU A 96 10.44 1.93 -10.88
C GLU A 96 9.34 1.14 -11.60
N LYS A 97 9.41 1.05 -12.94
CA LYS A 97 8.41 0.35 -13.74
C LYS A 97 8.42 -1.14 -13.45
N GLU A 98 9.60 -1.75 -13.33
CA GLU A 98 9.77 -3.15 -12.95
C GLU A 98 9.28 -3.40 -11.53
N ALA A 99 9.57 -2.52 -10.58
CA ALA A 99 9.06 -2.61 -9.21
C ALA A 99 7.53 -2.59 -9.19
N LEU A 100 6.91 -1.60 -9.85
CA LEU A 100 5.45 -1.50 -9.99
C LEU A 100 4.87 -2.72 -10.70
N SER A 101 5.56 -3.28 -11.71
CA SER A 101 5.12 -4.46 -12.46
C SER A 101 4.87 -5.70 -11.58
N LYS A 102 5.49 -5.77 -10.39
CA LYS A 102 5.42 -6.90 -9.45
C LYS A 102 4.20 -6.85 -8.53
N MET A 103 3.46 -5.75 -8.53
CA MET A 103 2.40 -5.48 -7.56
C MET A 103 1.03 -5.42 -8.23
N TYR A 104 0.07 -6.09 -7.61
CA TYR A 104 -1.33 -6.15 -8.01
C TYR A 104 -2.19 -5.80 -6.80
N MET A 105 -3.19 -4.94 -6.99
CA MET A 105 -4.14 -4.58 -5.93
C MET A 105 -5.54 -5.01 -6.31
N PHE A 106 -6.28 -5.55 -5.35
CA PHE A 106 -7.65 -6.02 -5.51
C PHE A 106 -8.53 -5.36 -4.44
N ASP A 107 -9.49 -4.53 -4.84
CA ASP A 107 -10.44 -3.88 -3.93
C ASP A 107 -11.83 -4.52 -4.00
N LYS A 108 -12.84 -3.87 -3.41
CA LYS A 108 -14.23 -4.35 -3.40
C LYS A 108 -14.86 -4.48 -4.80
N ASP A 109 -14.35 -3.73 -5.77
CA ASP A 109 -14.83 -3.68 -7.16
C ASP A 109 -13.97 -4.58 -8.09
N GLY A 110 -12.91 -5.20 -7.56
CA GLY A 110 -12.07 -6.17 -8.26
C GLY A 110 -10.61 -5.76 -8.36
N LEU A 111 -9.90 -6.35 -9.32
CA LEU A 111 -8.51 -6.02 -9.61
C LEU A 111 -8.40 -4.58 -10.16
N LEU A 112 -7.42 -3.82 -9.67
CA LEU A 112 -7.16 -2.46 -10.15
C LEU A 112 -6.54 -2.54 -11.55
N THR A 113 -7.35 -2.31 -12.58
CA THR A 113 -6.92 -2.18 -13.98
C THR A 113 -7.36 -0.83 -14.55
N HIS A 114 -6.63 -0.33 -15.54
CA HIS A 114 -7.06 0.87 -16.28
C HIS A 114 -8.32 0.63 -17.13
N SER A 115 -8.61 -0.64 -17.45
CA SER A 115 -9.76 -1.08 -18.23
C SER A 115 -11.02 -1.34 -17.38
N ARG A 116 -10.98 -1.19 -16.05
CA ARG A 116 -12.11 -1.51 -15.19
C ARG A 116 -13.29 -0.58 -15.44
N GLN A 117 -14.49 -1.16 -15.50
CA GLN A 117 -15.74 -0.43 -15.76
C GLN A 117 -16.38 0.11 -14.48
N GLU A 118 -16.16 -0.56 -13.35
CA GLU A 118 -16.69 -0.21 -12.03
C GLU A 118 -15.57 0.17 -11.07
N GLY A 119 -15.86 1.09 -10.15
CA GLY A 119 -14.92 1.60 -9.15
C GLY A 119 -14.02 2.74 -9.67
N SER A 120 -13.86 3.81 -8.88
CA SER A 120 -12.96 4.94 -9.21
C SER A 120 -11.54 4.70 -8.69
N LEU A 121 -10.54 4.83 -9.58
CA LEU A 121 -9.14 4.80 -9.14
C LEU A 121 -8.84 6.10 -8.39
N THR A 122 -8.57 6.01 -7.10
CA THR A 122 -8.09 7.15 -6.31
C THR A 122 -6.71 7.57 -6.82
N ASP A 123 -6.34 8.84 -6.67
CA ASP A 123 -5.08 9.35 -7.20
C ASP A 123 -3.85 8.56 -6.70
N HIS A 124 -3.87 8.16 -5.43
CA HIS A 124 -2.79 7.37 -4.82
C HIS A 124 -2.71 5.92 -5.32
N ASN A 125 -3.80 5.38 -5.88
CA ASN A 125 -3.84 4.00 -6.38
C ASN A 125 -3.64 3.88 -7.89
N LYS A 126 -3.77 4.99 -8.64
CA LYS A 126 -3.61 5.01 -10.10
C LYS A 126 -2.28 4.42 -10.56
N VAL A 127 -1.20 4.64 -9.81
CA VAL A 127 0.14 4.12 -10.12
C VAL A 127 0.25 2.59 -10.01
N PHE A 128 -0.68 1.95 -9.31
CA PHE A 128 -0.74 0.49 -9.15
C PHE A 128 -1.78 -0.18 -10.06
N ALA A 129 -2.52 0.60 -10.86
CA ALA A 129 -3.45 0.06 -11.83
C ALA A 129 -2.71 -0.64 -12.98
N ARG A 130 -3.30 -1.73 -13.46
CA ARG A 130 -2.69 -2.63 -14.43
C ARG A 130 -3.23 -2.46 -15.84
N ASP A 131 -2.35 -2.64 -16.81
CA ASP A 131 -2.67 -2.75 -18.25
C ASP A 131 -2.44 -4.17 -18.80
N ASP A 132 -1.74 -5.01 -18.04
CA ASP A 132 -1.28 -6.35 -18.47
C ASP A 132 -2.29 -7.46 -18.16
N THR A 133 -3.49 -7.11 -17.69
CA THR A 133 -4.51 -8.06 -17.28
C THR A 133 -5.92 -7.47 -17.42
N GLU A 134 -6.90 -8.36 -17.60
CA GLU A 134 -8.31 -7.98 -17.68
C GLU A 134 -8.87 -7.65 -16.29
N ASN A 135 -10.04 -7.00 -16.26
CA ASN A 135 -10.73 -6.77 -15.00
C ASN A 135 -11.24 -8.09 -14.43
N ILE A 136 -10.73 -8.48 -13.26
CA ILE A 136 -11.11 -9.70 -12.54
C ILE A 136 -11.87 -9.31 -11.27
N CYS A 137 -13.14 -9.68 -11.19
CA CYS A 137 -14.01 -9.32 -10.06
C CYS A 137 -14.00 -10.36 -8.92
N LYS A 138 -13.38 -11.53 -9.10
CA LYS A 138 -13.28 -12.59 -8.09
C LYS A 138 -11.84 -12.78 -7.65
N LEU A 139 -11.60 -12.67 -6.33
CA LEU A 139 -10.26 -12.83 -5.77
C LEU A 139 -9.65 -14.21 -6.08
N GLU A 140 -10.46 -15.26 -6.03
CA GLU A 140 -10.00 -16.63 -6.36
C GLU A 140 -9.46 -16.72 -7.79
N ASP A 141 -10.13 -16.07 -8.75
CA ASP A 141 -9.70 -16.06 -10.15
C ASP A 141 -8.42 -15.25 -10.32
N ALA A 142 -8.29 -14.12 -9.59
CA ALA A 142 -7.06 -13.34 -9.57
C ALA A 142 -5.87 -14.14 -9.01
N VAL A 143 -6.07 -14.89 -7.92
CA VAL A 143 -5.03 -15.76 -7.36
C VAL A 143 -4.64 -16.87 -8.33
N LYS A 144 -5.62 -17.52 -8.99
CA LYS A 144 -5.36 -18.59 -9.98
C LYS A 144 -4.58 -18.07 -11.19
N LEU A 145 -4.92 -16.87 -11.68
CA LEU A 145 -4.28 -16.26 -12.84
C LEU A 145 -2.88 -15.75 -12.50
N LEU A 146 -2.77 -14.89 -11.47
CA LEU A 146 -1.53 -14.18 -11.14
C LEU A 146 -0.50 -15.07 -10.45
N LYS A 147 -0.96 -16.15 -9.79
CA LYS A 147 -0.14 -17.06 -8.98
C LYS A 147 0.82 -16.29 -8.06
N PRO A 148 0.31 -15.36 -7.23
CA PRO A 148 1.15 -14.51 -6.40
C PRO A 148 1.97 -15.37 -5.44
N THR A 149 3.20 -14.94 -5.18
CA THR A 149 4.05 -15.60 -4.17
C THR A 149 3.83 -15.00 -2.79
N VAL A 150 3.20 -13.83 -2.71
CA VAL A 150 2.84 -13.11 -1.48
C VAL A 150 1.43 -12.55 -1.64
N ILE A 151 0.57 -12.81 -0.65
CA ILE A 151 -0.75 -12.17 -0.52
C ILE A 151 -0.76 -11.35 0.76
N ILE A 152 -1.12 -10.07 0.67
CA ILE A 152 -1.16 -9.12 1.80
C ILE A 152 -2.61 -8.66 1.98
N GLY A 153 -3.26 -9.10 3.05
CA GLY A 153 -4.63 -8.71 3.36
C GLY A 153 -4.70 -7.43 4.18
N MET A 154 -5.32 -6.39 3.64
CA MET A 154 -5.50 -5.06 4.22
C MET A 154 -6.92 -4.54 3.96
N LEU A 155 -7.92 -5.39 4.24
CA LEU A 155 -9.33 -5.05 4.17
C LEU A 155 -9.84 -4.77 5.58
N PHE A 156 -10.49 -3.62 5.75
CA PHE A 156 -11.33 -3.40 6.92
C PHE A 156 -12.66 -4.15 6.73
N LEU A 157 -12.61 -5.48 6.79
CA LEU A 157 -13.80 -6.27 7.03
C LEU A 157 -14.05 -6.19 8.53
N LEU A 158 -14.99 -5.32 8.93
CA LEU A 158 -15.85 -5.66 10.06
C LEU A 158 -16.28 -7.10 9.84
N ILE A 159 -15.89 -7.96 10.76
CA ILE A 159 -16.26 -9.38 10.83
C ILE A 159 -17.80 -9.42 10.95
N TYR A 160 -18.48 -9.33 9.82
CA TYR A 160 -19.90 -9.64 9.64
C TYR A 160 -19.98 -10.62 8.47
N CYS A 161 -19.39 -11.80 8.70
CA CYS A 161 -19.73 -13.10 8.11
C CYS A 161 -18.61 -14.09 8.46
N LEU A 162 -18.55 -14.45 9.74
CA LEU A 162 -18.26 -15.81 10.18
C LEU A 162 -19.52 -16.33 10.89
#